data_AF-Q31S78-F1
#
_entry.id   AF-Q31S78-F1
#
_cell.length_a   1.000
_cell.length_b   1.000
_cell.length_c   1.000
_cell.angle_alpha   90.00
_cell.angle_beta   90.00
_cell.angle_gamma   90.00
#
_symmetry.space_group_name_H-M   'P 1'
#
loop_
_entity.id
_entity.type
_entity.pdbx_description
1 polymer ?
#
loop_
_entity_poly.entity_id
_entity_poly.type
_entity_poly.pdbx_seq_one_letter_code
_entity_poly.pdbx_strand_id
1 'polypeptide(L)'
;MDFSQQLTEQIKGMERLIDAESGAILFRHPSLRGIPDLVVEGDGYQLEFIGSTLLCLDIQDPVAIARLLAEPVKSQLPVGV
;
A
#
# COMPACT_ATOMS: atom_id res chain seq x y z
N MET A 1 15.20 2.05 -9.91
CA MET A 1 13.90 2.78 -9.91
C MET A 1 13.63 3.21 -8.48
N ASP A 2 13.03 4.39 -8.30
CA ASP A 2 12.59 4.86 -6.99
C ASP A 2 11.43 3.97 -6.49
N PHE A 3 11.45 3.59 -5.21
CA PHE A 3 10.39 2.77 -4.61
C PHE A 3 9.03 3.46 -4.73
N SER A 4 8.99 4.77 -4.56
CA SER A 4 7.76 5.56 -4.68
C SER A 4 7.15 5.46 -6.08
N GLN A 5 8.01 5.37 -7.11
CA GLN A 5 7.58 5.17 -8.49
C GLN A 5 7.04 3.75 -8.70
N GLN A 6 7.72 2.72 -8.18
CA GLN A 6 7.26 1.34 -8.26
C GLN A 6 5.92 1.13 -7.54
N LEU A 7 5.75 1.74 -6.36
CA LEU A 7 4.50 1.68 -5.60
C LEU A 7 3.36 2.36 -6.36
N THR A 8 3.61 3.53 -6.92
CA THR A 8 2.62 4.28 -7.73
C THR A 8 2.14 3.46 -8.93
N GLU A 9 3.04 2.80 -9.65
CA GLU A 9 2.67 1.96 -10.80
C GLU A 9 1.83 0.74 -10.38
N GLN A 10 2.13 0.13 -9.24
CA GLN A 10 1.32 -0.99 -8.72
C GLN A 10 -0.09 -0.53 -8.34
N ILE A 11 -0.22 0.58 -7.61
CA ILE A 11 -1.51 1.12 -7.17
C ILE A 11 -2.43 1.44 -8.35
N LYS A 12 -1.89 1.95 -9.48
CA LYS A 12 -2.68 2.24 -10.70
C LYS A 12 -3.41 1.02 -11.25
N GLY A 13 -2.85 -0.18 -11.06
CA GLY A 13 -3.44 -1.44 -11.53
C GLY A 13 -4.35 -2.13 -10.52
N MET A 14 -4.51 -1.56 -9.31
CA MET A 14 -5.29 -2.17 -8.23
C MET A 14 -6.77 -1.79 -8.29
N GLU A 15 -7.61 -2.68 -7.77
CA GLU A 15 -9.01 -2.38 -7.53
C GLU A 15 -9.12 -1.39 -6.36
N ARG A 16 -9.87 -0.31 -6.54
CA ARG A 16 -10.08 0.72 -5.51
C ARG A 16 -11.49 0.63 -4.95
N LEU A 17 -11.59 0.44 -3.64
CA LEU A 17 -12.83 0.47 -2.86
C LEU A 17 -12.78 1.66 -1.92
N ILE A 18 -13.90 2.37 -1.77
CA ILE A 18 -14.02 3.50 -0.85
C ILE A 18 -15.21 3.24 0.06
N ASP A 19 -14.98 3.33 1.36
CA ASP A 19 -16.05 3.31 2.34
C ASP A 19 -16.74 4.66 2.39
N ALA A 20 -18.06 4.68 2.17
CA ALA A 20 -18.83 5.92 2.03
C ALA A 20 -19.09 6.65 3.36
N GLU A 21 -18.94 5.96 4.50
CA GLU A 21 -19.20 6.51 5.83
C GLU A 21 -17.93 7.13 6.43
N SER A 22 -16.83 6.38 6.40
CA SER A 22 -15.54 6.79 6.98
C SER A 22 -14.63 7.52 5.98
N GLY A 23 -14.85 7.36 4.68
CA GLY A 23 -13.93 7.81 3.65
C GLY A 23 -12.66 6.95 3.52
N ALA A 24 -12.56 5.84 4.26
CA ALA A 24 -11.46 4.90 4.14
C ALA A 24 -11.34 4.36 2.71
N ILE A 25 -10.10 4.15 2.26
CA ILE A 25 -9.81 3.68 0.90
C ILE A 25 -9.00 2.41 0.95
N LEU A 26 -9.48 1.37 0.28
CA LEU A 26 -8.80 0.10 0.13
C LEU A 26 -8.39 -0.08 -1.34
N PHE A 27 -7.08 -0.18 -1.59
CA PHE A 27 -6.54 -0.65 -2.85
C PHE A 27 -6.18 -2.12 -2.71
N ARG A 28 -6.75 -2.97 -3.56
CA ARG A 28 -6.53 -4.42 -3.53
C ARG A 28 -5.98 -4.91 -4.86
N HIS A 29 -5.00 -5.80 -4.81
CA HIS A 29 -4.55 -6.47 -6.01
C HIS A 29 -5.71 -7.27 -6.64
N PRO A 30 -5.95 -7.16 -7.97
CA PRO A 30 -7.14 -7.70 -8.62
C PRO A 30 -7.25 -9.23 -8.50
N SER A 31 -6.16 -9.95 -8.77
CA SER A 31 -6.13 -11.41 -8.79
C SER A 31 -5.32 -12.07 -7.67
N LEU A 32 -4.35 -11.38 -7.08
CA LEU A 32 -3.48 -11.94 -6.05
C LEU A 32 -4.27 -12.16 -4.75
N ARG A 33 -4.08 -13.34 -4.18
CA ARG A 33 -4.67 -13.79 -2.91
C ARG A 33 -3.60 -14.58 -2.16
N GLY A 34 -3.51 -14.38 -0.86
CA GLY A 34 -2.52 -15.05 -0.02
C GLY A 34 -2.39 -14.37 1.33
N ILE A 35 -1.51 -14.93 2.16
CA ILE A 35 -1.10 -14.33 3.43
C ILE A 35 0.09 -13.41 3.11
N PRO A 36 0.08 -12.14 3.53
CA PRO A 36 1.21 -11.25 3.29
C PRO A 36 2.46 -11.73 4.03
N ASP A 37 3.62 -11.58 3.41
CA ASP A 37 4.93 -11.86 4.03
C ASP A 37 5.50 -10.64 4.75
N LEU A 38 5.07 -9.44 4.34
CA LEU A 38 5.40 -8.18 5.01
C LEU A 38 4.17 -7.29 5.13
N VAL A 39 4.00 -6.72 6.33
CA VAL A 39 3.04 -5.65 6.61
C VAL A 39 3.81 -4.44 7.10
N VAL A 40 3.56 -3.27 6.49
CA VAL A 40 4.12 -1.98 6.88
C VAL A 40 2.98 -1.08 7.34
N GLU A 41 3.01 -0.72 8.61
CA GLU A 41 2.05 0.22 9.20
C GLU A 41 2.64 1.63 9.21
N GLY A 42 1.87 2.59 8.74
CA GLY A 42 2.15 4.02 8.84
C GLY A 42 1.02 4.75 9.55
N ASP A 43 1.16 6.06 9.66
CA ASP A 43 0.17 6.89 10.36
C ASP A 43 -1.12 7.03 9.52
N GLY A 44 -2.07 6.13 9.76
CA GLY A 44 -3.38 6.07 9.10
C GLY A 44 -3.40 5.23 7.81
N TYR A 45 -2.37 4.43 7.56
CA TYR A 45 -2.35 3.49 6.44
C TYR A 45 -1.60 2.19 6.76
N GLN A 46 -1.88 1.15 5.98
CA GLN A 46 -1.21 -0.14 6.03
C GLN A 46 -0.90 -0.61 4.61
N LEU A 47 0.32 -1.08 4.39
CA LEU A 47 0.75 -1.74 3.16
C LEU A 47 0.99 -3.23 3.45
N GLU A 48 0.44 -4.10 2.62
CA GLU A 48 0.66 -5.54 2.70
C GLU A 48 1.32 -6.03 1.41
N PHE A 49 2.42 -6.77 1.54
CA PHE A 49 3.17 -7.30 0.41
C PHE A 49 3.13 -8.83 0.40
N ILE A 50 3.28 -9.39 -0.80
CA ILE A 50 3.73 -10.76 -1.04
C ILE A 50 4.98 -10.66 -1.92
N GLY A 51 6.14 -10.89 -1.32
CA GLY A 51 7.44 -10.61 -1.94
C GLY A 51 7.58 -9.11 -2.23
N SER A 52 7.76 -8.75 -3.49
CA SER A 52 7.86 -7.35 -3.94
C SER A 52 6.56 -6.77 -4.47
N THR A 53 5.47 -7.56 -4.48
CA THR A 53 4.17 -7.16 -5.02
C THR A 53 3.26 -6.68 -3.89
N LEU A 54 2.68 -5.50 -4.06
CA LEU A 54 1.68 -4.94 -3.17
C LEU A 54 0.38 -5.74 -3.31
N LEU A 55 0.03 -6.45 -2.24
CA LEU A 55 -1.23 -7.18 -2.12
C LEU A 55 -2.37 -6.21 -1.81
N CYS A 56 -2.14 -5.32 -0.85
CA CYS A 56 -3.14 -4.45 -0.28
C CYS A 56 -2.53 -3.13 0.19
N LEU A 57 -3.22 -2.02 -0.05
CA LEU A 57 -3.00 -0.75 0.64
C LEU A 57 -4.33 -0.33 1.27
N ASP A 58 -4.36 -0.29 2.58
CA ASP A 58 -5.50 0.17 3.37
C ASP A 58 -5.20 1.58 3.90
N ILE A 59 -6.08 2.53 3.62
CA ILE A 59 -6.00 3.93 4.07
C ILE A 59 -7.20 4.17 4.96
N GLN A 60 -6.95 4.30 6.26
CA GLN A 60 -7.97 4.40 7.29
C GLN A 60 -8.55 5.82 7.40
N ASP A 61 -7.74 6.83 7.04
CA ASP A 61 -8.13 8.25 6.99
C ASP A 61 -7.68 8.84 5.64
N PRO A 62 -8.55 9.53 4.88
CA PRO A 62 -8.18 10.26 3.65
C PRO A 62 -6.93 11.14 3.78
N VAL A 63 -6.66 11.71 4.96
CA VAL A 63 -5.49 12.56 5.23
C VAL A 63 -4.18 11.75 5.22
N ALA A 64 -4.24 10.44 5.50
CA ALA A 64 -3.08 9.55 5.53
C ALA A 64 -2.44 9.35 4.14
N ILE A 65 -3.17 9.60 3.04
CA ILE A 65 -2.58 9.57 1.69
C ILE A 65 -1.46 10.59 1.54
N ALA A 66 -1.69 11.81 2.05
CA ALA A 66 -0.67 12.85 1.99
C ALA A 66 0.56 12.47 2.84
N ARG A 67 0.35 11.74 3.95
CA ARG A 67 1.42 11.23 4.82
C ARG A 67 2.22 10.12 4.13
N LEU A 68 1.53 9.12 3.56
CA LEU A 68 2.15 8.06 2.75
C LEU A 68 3.06 8.63 1.64
N LEU A 69 2.61 9.71 0.97
CA LEU A 69 3.38 10.35 -0.09
C LEU A 69 4.51 11.26 0.41
N ALA A 70 4.41 11.76 1.65
CA ALA A 70 5.39 12.65 2.26
C ALA A 70 6.44 11.91 3.10
N GLU A 71 6.15 10.68 3.53
CA GLU A 71 7.10 9.87 4.29
C GLU A 71 8.30 9.51 3.42
N PRO A 72 9.53 9.86 3.84
CA PRO A 72 10.72 9.31 3.21
C PRO A 72 10.66 7.81 3.46
N VAL A 73 10.37 7.06 2.41
CA VAL A 73 10.27 5.60 2.41
C VAL A 73 11.50 5.08 3.13
N LYS A 74 11.33 4.71 4.41
CA LYS A 74 12.41 4.09 5.17
C LYS A 74 12.58 2.74 4.52
N SER A 75 13.70 2.60 3.82
CA SER A 75 14.16 1.40 3.13
C SER A 75 14.15 0.19 4.08
N GLN A 76 12.99 -0.43 4.23
CA GLN A 76 12.78 -1.67 4.97
C GLN A 76 11.83 -2.59 4.20
N LEU A 77 11.89 -2.55 2.86
CA LEU A 77 11.50 -3.74 2.12
C LEU A 77 12.59 -4.80 2.30
N PRO A 78 12.23 -6.09 2.41
CA PRO A 78 13.20 -7.15 2.36
C PRO A 78 13.75 -7.12 0.94
N VAL A 79 14.99 -6.70 0.78
CA VAL A 79 15.76 -7.04 -0.41
C VAL A 79 15.85 -8.56 -0.37
N GLY A 80 15.04 -9.23 -1.18
CA GLY A 80 15.13 -10.66 -1.39
C GLY A 80 16.59 -11.01 -1.70
N VAL A 81 17.18 -11.85 -0.85
CA VAL A 81 18.52 -12.41 -1.03
C VAL A 81 18.48 -13.50 -2.07
#